data_AF-A0A357AG14-F1
#
_entry.id   AF-A0A357AG14-F1
#
_cell.length_a   1.000
_cell.length_b   1.000
_cell.length_c   1.000
_cell.angle_alpha   90.00
_cell.angle_beta   90.00
_cell.angle_gamma   90.00
#
_symmetry.space_group_name_H-M   'P 1'
#
loop_
_entity.id
_entity.type
_entity.pdbx_description
1 polymer ?
#
loop_
_entity_poly.entity_id
_entity_poly.type
_entity_poly.pdbx_seq_one_letter_code
_entity_poly.pdbx_strand_id
1 'polypeptide(L)'
;RGTTGLKTGFTNAAGFCLSASAERDGTKFISVILGSKSNNTRFSESARLLDFAFSNWESAKIEKKGQEAGTVKVKKGVTGNIPVSYADNAVVVVKKGSRDKISETLEI
;
A
#
# COMPACT_ATOMS: atom_id res chain seq x y z
N ARG A 1 -0.95 -18.61 -3.72
CA ARG A 1 0.00 -17.65 -3.07
C ARG A 1 -0.62 -17.23 -1.75
N GLY A 2 0.04 -17.61 -0.65
CA GLY A 2 -0.55 -17.64 0.69
C GLY A 2 -0.04 -16.53 1.59
N THR A 3 -0.16 -16.77 2.89
CA THR A 3 0.33 -15.90 3.96
C THR A 3 1.86 -15.85 3.94
N THR A 4 2.43 -14.65 3.97
CA THR A 4 3.88 -14.40 3.98
C THR A 4 4.44 -14.18 5.38
N GLY A 5 3.58 -13.96 6.37
CA GLY A 5 3.99 -13.77 7.76
C GLY A 5 2.80 -13.83 8.70
N LEU A 6 3.01 -14.34 9.91
CA LEU A 6 1.94 -14.62 10.87
C LEU A 6 2.47 -14.39 12.30
N LYS A 7 1.72 -13.64 13.12
CA LYS A 7 1.91 -13.59 14.57
C LYS A 7 0.57 -13.75 15.28
N THR A 8 0.48 -14.78 16.11
CA THR A 8 -0.68 -15.01 16.98
C THR A 8 -0.43 -14.45 18.38
N GLY A 9 -1.49 -14.05 19.07
CA GLY A 9 -1.46 -13.64 20.48
C GLY A 9 -2.73 -14.10 21.21
N PHE A 10 -2.61 -14.42 22.49
CA PHE A 10 -3.75 -14.74 23.34
C PHE A 10 -3.42 -14.46 24.81
N THR A 11 -4.35 -13.80 25.50
CA THR A 11 -4.49 -13.79 26.95
C THR A 11 -5.98 -13.74 27.28
N ASN A 12 -6.38 -14.10 28.50
CA ASN A 12 -7.79 -14.02 28.91
C ASN A 12 -8.37 -12.60 28.75
N ALA A 13 -7.57 -11.57 29.00
CA ALA A 13 -7.99 -10.17 28.88
C ALA A 13 -8.02 -9.68 27.42
N ALA A 14 -7.07 -10.11 26.59
CA ALA A 14 -6.93 -9.61 25.21
C ALA A 14 -7.74 -10.41 24.18
N GLY A 15 -8.27 -11.58 24.54
CA GLY A 15 -8.87 -12.52 23.60
C GLY A 15 -7.85 -13.07 22.59
N PHE A 16 -8.34 -13.62 21.48
CA PHE A 16 -7.49 -14.18 20.43
C PHE A 16 -7.14 -13.13 19.37
N CYS A 17 -5.85 -12.82 19.26
CA CYS A 17 -5.32 -11.86 18.31
C CYS A 17 -4.52 -12.55 17.19
N LEU A 18 -4.49 -11.91 16.02
CA LEU A 18 -3.73 -12.34 14.86
C LEU A 18 -3.29 -11.14 14.01
N SER A 19 -1.99 -11.06 13.70
CA SER A 19 -1.47 -10.26 12.60
C SER A 19 -1.00 -11.21 11.49
N ALA A 20 -1.44 -11.00 10.27
CA ALA A 20 -1.09 -11.82 9.12
C ALA A 20 -0.79 -10.93 7.92
N SER A 21 0.20 -11.30 7.11
CA SER A 21 0.50 -10.65 5.83
C SER A 21 0.36 -11.62 4.68
N ALA A 22 -0.03 -11.13 3.51
CA ALA A 22 -0.06 -11.91 2.28
C ALA A 22 0.34 -11.03 1.10
N GLU A 23 0.91 -11.65 0.08
CA GLU A 23 1.31 -10.98 -1.16
C GLU A 23 0.76 -11.74 -2.37
N ARG A 24 0.03 -11.02 -3.23
CA ARG A 24 -0.53 -11.53 -4.51
C ARG A 24 -0.27 -10.48 -5.58
N ASP A 25 0.32 -10.91 -6.70
CA ASP A 25 0.55 -10.09 -7.89
C ASP A 25 1.24 -8.74 -7.62
N GLY A 26 2.26 -8.77 -6.75
CA GLY A 26 3.03 -7.59 -6.34
C GLY A 26 2.30 -6.63 -5.40
N THR A 27 1.08 -6.98 -4.97
CA THR A 27 0.32 -6.25 -3.93
C THR A 27 0.45 -6.98 -2.60
N LYS A 28 0.84 -6.26 -1.55
CA LYS A 28 0.98 -6.79 -0.20
C LYS A 28 -0.06 -6.18 0.73
N PHE A 29 -0.77 -7.03 1.46
CA PHE A 29 -1.70 -6.59 2.50
C PHE A 29 -1.34 -7.21 3.85
N ILE A 30 -1.69 -6.50 4.91
CA ILE A 30 -1.58 -6.95 6.30
C ILE A 30 -2.98 -6.87 6.92
N SER A 31 -3.45 -7.97 7.50
CA SER A 31 -4.66 -8.01 8.30
C SER A 31 -4.31 -8.12 9.78
N VAL A 32 -5.00 -7.35 10.63
CA VAL A 32 -4.85 -7.41 12.08
C VAL A 32 -6.22 -7.63 12.71
N ILE A 33 -6.38 -8.74 13.41
CA ILE A 33 -7.56 -9.12 14.19
C ILE A 33 -7.18 -9.05 15.67
N LEU A 34 -7.98 -8.34 16.46
CA LEU A 34 -7.80 -8.19 17.90
C LEU A 34 -9.05 -8.66 18.64
N GLY A 35 -8.91 -9.24 19.83
CA GLY A 35 -10.06 -9.53 20.69
C GLY A 35 -11.04 -10.58 20.16
N SER A 36 -10.61 -11.48 19.26
CA SER A 36 -11.52 -12.52 18.77
C SER A 36 -11.93 -13.45 19.91
N LYS A 37 -13.21 -13.87 19.92
CA LYS A 37 -13.76 -14.76 20.96
C LYS A 37 -13.26 -16.19 20.86
N SER A 38 -12.74 -16.59 19.70
CA SER A 38 -12.24 -17.96 19.48
C SER A 38 -10.97 -17.98 18.63
N ASN A 39 -10.18 -19.03 18.82
CA ASN A 39 -8.98 -19.27 18.04
C ASN A 39 -9.30 -19.40 16.54
N ASN A 40 -10.39 -20.09 16.17
CA ASN A 40 -10.71 -20.33 14.75
C ASN A 40 -11.24 -19.06 14.07
N THR A 41 -12.06 -18.29 14.78
CA THR A 41 -12.65 -17.05 14.26
C THR A 41 -11.56 -16.04 13.85
N ARG A 42 -10.46 -15.92 14.59
CA ARG A 42 -9.38 -14.99 14.22
C ARG A 42 -8.78 -15.31 12.85
N PHE A 43 -8.67 -16.59 12.50
CA PHE A 43 -8.09 -17.02 11.23
C PHE A 43 -9.09 -16.87 10.09
N SER A 44 -10.36 -17.23 10.30
CA SER A 44 -11.39 -17.06 9.27
C SER A 44 -11.62 -15.58 8.93
N GLU A 45 -11.66 -14.71 9.95
CA GLU A 45 -11.84 -13.26 9.72
C GLU A 45 -10.62 -12.61 9.07
N SER A 46 -9.40 -13.04 9.44
CA SER A 46 -8.18 -12.57 8.77
C SER A 46 -8.15 -12.99 7.29
N ALA A 47 -8.49 -14.25 6.98
CA ALA A 47 -8.59 -14.72 5.61
C ALA A 47 -9.65 -13.93 4.82
N ARG A 48 -10.84 -13.75 5.40
CA ARG A 48 -11.93 -12.97 4.79
C ARG A 48 -11.51 -11.52 4.50
N LEU A 49 -10.82 -10.87 5.43
CA LEU A 49 -10.36 -9.49 5.27
C LEU A 49 -9.30 -9.37 4.17
N LEU A 50 -8.34 -10.31 4.13
CA LEU A 50 -7.34 -10.35 3.06
C LEU A 50 -7.98 -10.62 1.70
N ASP A 51 -8.92 -11.55 1.60
CA ASP A 51 -9.61 -11.85 0.35
C ASP A 51 -10.47 -10.68 -0.12
N PHE A 52 -11.14 -9.98 0.80
CA PHE A 52 -11.82 -8.72 0.50
C PHE A 52 -10.84 -7.68 -0.04
N ALA A 53 -9.68 -7.50 0.61
CA ALA A 53 -8.67 -6.55 0.17
C ALA A 53 -8.16 -6.87 -1.26
N PHE A 54 -7.79 -8.13 -1.52
CA PHE A 54 -7.34 -8.56 -2.84
C PHE A 54 -8.42 -8.54 -3.90
N SER A 55 -9.70 -8.63 -3.54
CA SER A 55 -10.80 -8.56 -4.51
C SER A 55 -11.08 -7.13 -4.98
N ASN A 56 -10.70 -6.13 -4.19
CA ASN A 56 -11.12 -4.74 -4.40
C ASN A 56 -9.95 -3.80 -4.70
N TRP A 57 -8.72 -4.11 -4.25
CA TRP A 57 -7.56 -3.25 -4.41
C TRP A 57 -6.36 -3.95 -5.03
N GLU A 58 -5.51 -3.15 -5.65
CA GLU A 58 -4.23 -3.56 -6.22
C GLU A 58 -3.21 -2.42 -6.12
N SER A 59 -1.92 -2.78 -6.07
CA SER A 59 -0.83 -1.82 -6.17
C SER A 59 -0.65 -1.39 -7.63
N ALA A 60 -0.53 -0.08 -7.86
CA ALA A 60 -0.04 0.52 -9.10
C ALA A 60 1.40 1.01 -8.86
N LYS A 61 2.33 0.51 -9.68
CA LYS A 61 3.74 0.93 -9.64
C LYS A 61 3.92 2.09 -10.62
N ILE A 62 4.46 3.20 -10.14
CA ILE A 62 4.78 4.39 -10.90
C ILE A 62 6.30 4.43 -11.03
N GLU A 63 6.80 3.96 -12.18
CA GLU A 63 8.23 3.85 -12.45
C GLU A 63 8.75 5.10 -13.17
N LYS A 64 8.88 6.20 -12.42
CA LYS A 64 9.28 7.50 -12.93
C LYS A 64 10.63 7.99 -12.45
N LYS A 65 11.34 7.25 -11.60
CA LYS A 65 12.65 7.66 -11.09
C LYS A 65 13.59 8.13 -12.21
N GLY A 66 14.10 9.36 -12.07
CA GLY A 66 14.99 10.00 -13.03
C GLY A 66 14.30 10.58 -14.28
N GLN A 67 13.00 10.34 -14.49
CA GLN A 67 12.25 11.00 -15.56
C GLN A 67 11.98 12.46 -15.21
N GLU A 68 11.89 13.31 -16.23
CA GLU A 68 11.54 14.72 -16.07
C GLU A 68 10.13 14.87 -15.48
N ALA A 69 10.04 15.61 -14.38
CA ALA A 69 8.80 15.94 -13.68
C ALA A 69 8.26 17.33 -14.06
N GLY A 70 9.03 18.11 -14.82
CA GLY A 70 8.68 19.45 -15.29
C GLY A 70 9.77 20.49 -15.01
N THR A 71 9.40 21.77 -14.99
CA THR A 71 10.33 22.85 -14.65
C THR A 71 9.78 23.69 -13.49
N VAL A 72 10.67 24.06 -12.57
CA VAL A 72 10.38 24.96 -11.46
C VAL A 72 10.87 26.34 -11.80
N LYS A 73 10.06 27.38 -11.55
CA LYS A 73 10.51 28.77 -11.64
C LYS A 73 11.27 29.17 -10.37
N VAL A 74 12.52 29.59 -10.52
CA VAL A 74 13.38 29.99 -9.40
C VAL A 74 13.56 31.50 -9.41
N LYS A 75 13.31 32.15 -8.27
CA LYS A 75 13.57 33.58 -8.10
C LYS A 75 15.03 33.78 -7.69
N LYS A 76 15.71 34.77 -8.30
CA LYS A 76 17.12 35.13 -8.03
C LYS A 76 18.14 34.02 -8.35
N GLY A 77 17.77 33.02 -9.15
CA GLY A 77 18.72 32.04 -9.70
C GLY A 77 19.49 32.62 -10.89
N VAL A 78 20.63 32.00 -11.24
CA VAL A 78 21.35 32.32 -12.47
C VAL A 78 20.49 31.98 -13.70
N THR A 79 19.71 30.91 -13.61
CA THR A 79 18.65 30.52 -14.55
C THR A 79 17.27 30.67 -13.90
N GLY A 80 16.29 31.17 -14.66
CA GLY A 80 14.93 31.43 -14.16
C GLY A 80 14.06 30.18 -14.03
N ASN A 81 14.42 29.09 -14.72
CA ASN A 81 13.75 27.80 -14.66
C ASN A 81 14.79 26.68 -14.49
N ILE A 82 14.47 25.70 -13.64
CA ILE A 82 15.30 24.50 -13.43
C ILE A 82 14.44 23.27 -13.73
N PRO A 83 14.89 22.34 -14.59
CA PRO A 83 14.22 21.06 -14.78
C PRO A 83 14.31 20.22 -13.51
N VAL A 84 13.19 19.62 -13.13
CA VAL A 84 13.12 18.67 -12.02
C VAL A 84 12.87 17.27 -12.54
N SER A 85 13.35 16.28 -11.81
CA SER A 85 13.10 14.88 -12.07
C SER A 85 12.55 14.19 -10.83
N TYR A 86 11.86 13.08 -11.03
CA TYR A 86 11.38 12.25 -9.92
C TYR A 86 12.56 11.61 -9.21
N ALA A 87 12.68 11.84 -7.90
CA ALA A 87 13.74 11.24 -7.09
C ALA A 87 13.63 9.72 -7.00
N ASP A 88 12.40 9.20 -6.88
CA ASP A 88 12.11 7.79 -6.65
C ASP A 88 10.86 7.32 -7.39
N ASN A 89 10.74 6.00 -7.53
CA ASN A 89 9.51 5.36 -7.96
C ASN A 89 8.48 5.40 -6.83
N ALA A 90 7.19 5.42 -7.19
CA ALA A 90 6.10 5.38 -6.22
C ALA A 90 5.28 4.10 -6.38
N VAL A 91 4.69 3.63 -5.27
CA VAL A 91 3.69 2.56 -5.28
C VAL A 91 2.46 3.08 -4.57
N VAL A 92 1.33 3.09 -5.27
CA VAL A 92 0.04 3.54 -4.73
C VAL A 92 -0.96 2.40 -4.75
N VAL A 93 -1.77 2.28 -3.69
CA VAL A 93 -2.84 1.28 -3.64
C VAL A 93 -4.11 1.93 -4.19
N VAL A 94 -4.67 1.33 -5.24
CA VAL A 94 -5.87 1.82 -5.92
C VAL A 94 -6.95 0.75 -5.93
N LYS A 95 -8.21 1.16 -6.14
CA LYS A 95 -9.26 0.21 -6.45
C LYS A 95 -8.95 -0.48 -7.77
N LYS A 96 -9.23 -1.78 -7.86
CA LYS A 96 -9.06 -2.54 -9.10
C LYS A 96 -9.79 -1.87 -10.26
N GLY A 97 -9.11 -1.76 -11.40
CA GLY A 97 -9.62 -1.09 -12.60
C GLY A 97 -9.63 0.45 -12.53
N SER A 98 -9.07 1.05 -11.48
CA SER A 98 -8.90 2.52 -11.38
C SER A 98 -7.45 2.97 -11.57
N ARG A 99 -6.58 2.10 -12.10
CA ARG A 99 -5.18 2.44 -12.41
C ARG A 99 -5.06 3.61 -13.37
N ASP A 100 -5.91 3.66 -14.40
CA ASP A 100 -5.88 4.69 -15.44
C ASP A 100 -6.43 6.05 -14.97
N LYS A 101 -6.92 6.12 -13.72
CA LYS A 101 -7.48 7.35 -13.12
C LYS A 101 -6.48 8.07 -12.21
N ILE A 102 -5.22 7.64 -12.18
CA ILE A 102 -4.17 8.29 -11.39
C ILE A 102 -3.79 9.60 -12.10
N SER A 103 -3.98 10.73 -11.42
CA SER A 103 -3.52 12.05 -11.88
C SER A 103 -2.30 12.50 -11.08
N GLU A 104 -1.38 13.17 -11.76
CA GLU A 104 -0.18 13.74 -11.14
C GLU A 104 -0.28 15.27 -11.18
N THR A 105 -0.06 15.90 -10.02
CA THR A 105 0.01 17.36 -9.90
C THR A 105 1.37 17.73 -9.32
N LEU A 106 2.09 18.60 -10.03
CA LEU A 106 3.35 19.17 -9.55
C LEU A 106 3.02 20.39 -8.67
N GLU A 107 3.23 20.29 -7.36
CA GLU A 107 3.14 21.41 -6.42
C GLU A 107 4.55 21.88 -6.05
N ILE A 108 4.87 23.15 -6.37
CA ILE A 108 6.15 23.79 -6.05
C ILE A 108 5.92 25.24 -5.62
#